data_AF-A0A182S064-F1
#
_entry.id   AF-A0A182S064-F1
#
_cell.length_a   1.000
_cell.length_b   1.000
_cell.length_c   1.000
_cell.angle_alpha   90.00
_cell.angle_beta   90.00
_cell.angle_gamma   90.00
#
_symmetry.space_group_name_H-M   'P 1'
#
loop_
_entity.id
_entity.type
_entity.pdbx_description
1 polymer ?
#
loop_
_entity_poly.entity_id
_entity_poly.type
_entity_poly.pdbx_seq_one_letter_code
_entity_poly.pdbx_strand_id
1 'polypeptide(L)'
;MMKIRTTILLLGVVALCAVTIASPLGKAADSSSEESGEAGEFVKELQELCRNNSGSDAAFLELMESFQSTMMCTVAAIDLEGLMSEVDALSNETRTTFFPRYCPQLRTAYNCIDKLVNDFRPCLEEDDFTIVKALAGILPDAVELMCKNDGEILFKFDEPKYTECFEKVSDSFDECLTFLNGTDDWDISSMTRDQCSQLSGFRQCLQDKMNICKAPDLINVYDLFHNTLFRMTPCRNYVDIEKVKEIDNNELNEV
;
A
#
# COMPACT_ATOMS: atom_id res chain seq x y z
N MET A 1 -10.34 -16.63 -3.49
CA MET A 1 -9.67 -17.20 -2.29
C MET A 1 -8.15 -16.98 -2.31
N MET A 2 -7.36 -17.76 -3.07
CA MET A 2 -5.89 -17.64 -3.18
C MET A 2 -5.45 -16.30 -3.81
N LYS A 3 -6.11 -15.88 -4.89
CA LYS A 3 -5.82 -14.61 -5.59
C LYS A 3 -5.93 -13.38 -4.70
N ILE A 4 -6.87 -13.28 -3.76
CA ILE A 4 -7.02 -12.07 -2.92
C ILE A 4 -5.92 -11.98 -1.86
N ARG A 5 -5.47 -13.10 -1.30
CA ARG A 5 -4.35 -13.14 -0.34
C ARG A 5 -3.03 -12.88 -1.00
N THR A 6 -2.79 -13.58 -2.11
CA THR A 6 -1.64 -13.35 -2.96
C THR A 6 -1.68 -11.91 -3.46
N THR A 7 -2.84 -11.33 -3.83
CA THR A 7 -2.97 -9.91 -4.19
C THR A 7 -2.80 -8.95 -3.02
N ILE A 8 -3.26 -9.20 -1.79
CA ILE A 8 -3.06 -8.29 -0.65
C ILE A 8 -1.60 -8.34 -0.15
N LEU A 9 -1.00 -9.53 -0.09
CA LEU A 9 0.41 -9.71 0.26
C LEU A 9 1.34 -9.25 -0.86
N LEU A 10 0.97 -9.47 -2.12
CA LEU A 10 1.63 -8.84 -3.27
C LEU A 10 1.38 -7.35 -3.29
N LEU A 11 0.23 -6.82 -2.90
CA LEU A 11 0.02 -5.37 -2.79
C LEU A 11 0.81 -4.79 -1.61
N GLY A 12 1.06 -5.54 -0.54
CA GLY A 12 1.94 -5.16 0.56
C GLY A 12 3.43 -5.22 0.18
N VAL A 13 3.85 -6.26 -0.55
CA VAL A 13 5.22 -6.43 -1.08
C VAL A 13 5.47 -5.51 -2.28
N VAL A 14 4.48 -5.30 -3.14
CA VAL A 14 4.47 -4.31 -4.21
C VAL A 14 4.37 -2.92 -3.60
N ALA A 15 3.63 -2.65 -2.53
CA ALA A 15 3.71 -1.36 -1.82
C ALA A 15 5.09 -1.13 -1.17
N LEU A 16 5.75 -2.20 -0.70
CA LEU A 16 7.17 -2.16 -0.29
C LEU A 16 8.11 -1.88 -1.48
N CYS A 17 7.78 -2.35 -2.69
CA CYS A 17 8.53 -2.08 -3.93
C CYS A 17 8.07 -0.79 -4.67
N ALA A 18 6.89 -0.27 -4.34
CA ALA A 18 6.14 0.77 -5.04
C ALA A 18 5.68 1.85 -4.06
N VAL A 19 6.57 2.22 -3.14
CA VAL A 19 6.52 3.49 -2.37
C VAL A 19 6.54 4.72 -3.30
N THR A 20 6.42 4.52 -4.60
CA THR A 20 6.50 5.49 -5.69
C THR A 20 5.14 5.92 -6.24
N ILE A 21 3.99 5.45 -5.72
CA ILE A 21 2.67 5.73 -6.32
C ILE A 21 1.86 6.79 -5.54
N ALA A 22 2.51 7.69 -4.79
CA ALA A 22 1.84 8.86 -4.24
C ALA A 22 2.30 10.13 -4.98
N SER A 23 1.68 10.35 -6.14
CA SER A 23 1.43 11.61 -6.89
C SER A 23 1.56 11.37 -8.41
N PRO A 24 0.87 12.19 -9.23
CA PRO A 24 -0.29 11.84 -10.04
C PRO A 24 0.11 11.29 -11.42
N LEU A 25 -0.16 10.02 -11.72
CA LEU A 25 0.06 9.45 -13.04
C LEU A 25 -1.13 8.53 -13.39
N GLY A 26 -1.90 8.97 -14.39
CA GLY A 26 -3.08 8.31 -14.88
C GLY A 26 -2.80 7.12 -15.81
N LYS A 27 -3.91 6.40 -16.08
CA LYS A 27 -4.08 5.16 -16.86
C LYS A 27 -3.69 3.88 -16.12
N ALA A 28 -4.68 3.09 -15.72
CA ALA A 28 -5.47 2.26 -16.62
C ALA A 28 -6.50 1.47 -15.81
N ALA A 29 -7.77 1.53 -16.24
CA ALA A 29 -8.69 0.43 -16.01
C ALA A 29 -8.93 -0.22 -17.37
N ASP A 30 -8.12 -1.23 -17.71
CA ASP A 30 -8.66 -2.41 -18.38
C ASP A 30 -7.72 -3.60 -18.21
N SER A 31 -8.32 -4.70 -17.78
CA SER A 31 -7.67 -5.96 -17.47
C SER A 31 -7.06 -6.60 -18.72
N SER A 32 -5.84 -7.11 -18.54
CA SER A 32 -5.16 -8.19 -19.27
C SER A 32 -4.35 -7.83 -20.54
N SER A 33 -3.05 -8.15 -20.45
CA SER A 33 -2.09 -8.44 -21.53
C SER A 33 -1.25 -7.33 -22.19
N GLU A 34 -1.05 -6.16 -21.55
CA GLU A 34 -0.15 -5.10 -22.06
C GLU A 34 0.98 -4.68 -21.09
N GLU A 35 1.58 -5.61 -20.35
CA GLU A 35 2.62 -5.33 -19.33
C GLU A 35 3.88 -4.60 -19.83
N SER A 36 4.16 -4.60 -21.15
CA SER A 36 5.37 -3.98 -21.72
C SER A 36 5.19 -2.54 -22.22
N GLY A 37 3.95 -2.09 -22.44
CA GLY A 37 3.65 -0.74 -22.94
C GLY A 37 3.58 0.29 -21.81
N GLU A 38 2.88 -0.07 -20.73
CA GLU A 38 2.59 0.80 -19.58
C GLU A 38 3.84 1.11 -18.75
N ALA A 39 4.72 0.11 -18.53
CA ALA A 39 5.99 0.32 -17.83
C ALA A 39 6.91 1.33 -18.57
N GLY A 40 6.83 1.37 -19.91
CA GLY A 40 7.61 2.31 -20.72
C GLY A 40 7.05 3.74 -20.73
N GLU A 41 5.74 3.91 -20.52
CA GLU A 41 5.08 5.22 -20.37
C GLU A 41 5.42 5.82 -19.00
N PHE A 42 5.27 5.02 -17.92
CA PHE A 42 5.62 5.41 -16.55
C PHE A 42 7.07 5.89 -16.40
N VAL A 43 8.03 5.14 -16.97
CA VAL A 43 9.47 5.50 -16.88
C VAL A 43 9.75 6.84 -17.57
N LYS A 44 9.04 7.17 -18.65
CA LYS A 44 9.21 8.45 -19.35
C LYS A 44 8.62 9.60 -18.57
N GLU A 45 7.43 9.43 -18.01
CA GLU A 45 6.79 10.46 -17.19
C GLU A 45 7.59 10.76 -15.93
N LEU A 46 8.15 9.73 -15.28
CA LEU A 46 9.05 9.92 -14.14
C LEU A 46 10.35 10.65 -14.54
N GLN A 47 10.91 10.36 -15.72
CA GLN A 47 12.04 11.10 -16.27
C GLN A 47 11.69 12.58 -16.49
N GLU A 48 10.53 12.87 -17.09
CA GLU A 48 10.07 14.23 -17.31
C GLU A 48 9.82 14.99 -16.00
N LEU A 49 9.20 14.34 -15.02
CA LEU A 49 8.97 14.89 -13.69
C LEU A 49 10.29 15.28 -13.01
N CYS A 50 11.24 14.34 -12.95
CA CYS A 50 12.57 14.59 -12.40
C CYS A 50 13.31 15.72 -13.14
N ARG A 51 13.23 15.75 -14.47
CA ARG A 51 13.86 16.79 -15.29
C ARG A 51 13.23 18.15 -15.08
N ASN A 52 11.91 18.23 -14.97
CA ASN A 52 11.17 19.48 -14.78
C ASN A 52 11.46 20.09 -13.41
N ASN A 53 11.60 19.27 -12.36
CA ASN A 53 11.87 19.74 -11.00
C ASN A 53 13.35 20.00 -10.71
N SER A 54 14.26 19.17 -11.21
CA SER A 54 15.70 19.29 -10.94
C SER A 54 16.49 20.06 -12.00
N GLY A 55 15.91 20.27 -13.19
CA GLY A 55 16.55 20.90 -14.34
C GLY A 55 17.49 19.98 -15.14
N SER A 56 17.58 18.68 -14.81
CA SER A 56 18.40 17.72 -15.55
C SER A 56 17.93 16.26 -15.38
N ASP A 57 18.44 15.36 -16.23
CA ASP A 57 18.16 13.91 -16.11
C ASP A 57 19.01 13.24 -15.00
N ALA A 58 19.92 13.96 -14.34
CA ALA A 58 20.79 13.38 -13.31
C ALA A 58 19.99 12.82 -12.11
N ALA A 59 18.98 13.55 -11.66
CA ALA A 59 18.08 13.12 -10.60
C ALA A 59 17.33 11.83 -10.97
N PHE A 60 16.88 11.73 -12.22
CA PHE A 60 16.23 10.52 -12.71
C PHE A 60 17.19 9.32 -12.74
N LEU A 61 18.44 9.51 -13.19
CA LEU A 61 19.44 8.44 -13.23
C LEU A 61 19.81 7.94 -11.83
N GLU A 62 19.99 8.85 -10.87
CA GLU A 62 20.25 8.51 -9.47
C GLU A 62 19.06 7.77 -8.83
N LEU A 63 17.84 8.21 -9.15
CA LEU A 63 16.62 7.54 -8.71
C LEU A 63 16.53 6.10 -9.26
N MET A 64 16.87 5.88 -10.53
CA MET A 64 16.91 4.54 -11.13
C MET A 64 17.98 3.64 -10.52
N GLU A 65 19.15 4.20 -10.19
CA GLU A 65 20.19 3.47 -9.46
C GLU A 65 19.70 3.05 -8.06
N SER A 66 19.01 3.94 -7.35
CA SER A 66 18.40 3.63 -6.06
C SER A 66 17.30 2.60 -6.13
N PHE A 67 16.51 2.59 -7.21
CA PHE A 67 15.52 1.55 -7.44
C PHE A 67 16.19 0.18 -7.56
N GLN A 68 17.27 0.08 -8.35
CA GLN A 68 18.05 -1.15 -8.48
C GLN A 68 18.70 -1.58 -7.15
N SER A 69 19.28 -0.63 -6.42
CA SER A 69 19.88 -0.90 -5.10
C SER A 69 18.84 -1.39 -4.08
N THR A 70 17.63 -0.80 -4.11
CA THR A 70 16.52 -1.21 -3.25
C THR A 70 16.10 -2.63 -3.56
N MET A 71 15.93 -2.97 -4.85
CA MET A 71 15.61 -4.33 -5.29
C MET A 71 16.67 -5.35 -4.82
N MET A 72 17.95 -5.04 -4.98
CA MET A 72 19.03 -5.92 -4.52
C MET A 72 19.04 -6.08 -3.00
N CYS A 73 18.83 -5.00 -2.26
CA CYS A 73 18.72 -5.03 -0.80
C CYS A 73 17.54 -5.90 -0.36
N THR A 74 16.37 -5.72 -0.96
CA THR A 74 15.16 -6.49 -0.66
C THR A 74 15.38 -7.97 -0.93
N VAL A 75 15.89 -8.34 -2.11
CA VAL A 75 16.15 -9.75 -2.46
C VAL A 75 17.19 -10.40 -1.52
N ALA A 76 18.12 -9.62 -0.95
CA ALA A 76 19.05 -10.11 0.05
C ALA A 76 18.42 -10.23 1.46
N ALA A 77 17.43 -9.40 1.76
CA ALA A 77 16.76 -9.33 3.06
C ALA A 77 15.61 -10.35 3.21
N ILE A 78 14.98 -10.75 2.10
CA ILE A 78 13.86 -11.69 2.11
C ILE A 78 14.03 -12.80 1.07
N ASP A 79 13.76 -14.03 1.50
CA ASP A 79 13.55 -15.21 0.67
C ASP A 79 12.24 -15.03 -0.11
N LEU A 80 12.30 -14.20 -1.17
CA LEU A 80 11.15 -13.79 -1.95
C LEU A 80 10.52 -14.99 -2.68
N GLU A 81 11.34 -15.91 -3.19
CA GLU A 81 10.87 -17.12 -3.86
C GLU A 81 10.18 -18.06 -2.85
N GLY A 82 10.77 -18.27 -1.68
CA GLY A 82 10.15 -19.01 -0.58
C GLY A 82 8.84 -18.37 -0.14
N LEU A 83 8.83 -17.06 0.09
CA LEU A 83 7.63 -16.30 0.48
C LEU A 83 6.52 -16.49 -0.56
N MET A 84 6.82 -16.29 -1.85
CA MET A 84 5.86 -16.41 -2.94
C MET A 84 5.34 -17.83 -3.13
N SER A 85 6.19 -18.85 -2.93
CA SER A 85 5.75 -20.24 -3.05
C SER A 85 4.93 -20.73 -1.86
N GLU A 86 5.25 -20.27 -0.66
CA GLU A 86 4.61 -20.73 0.58
C GLU A 86 3.35 -19.94 0.93
N VAL A 87 3.26 -18.67 0.51
CA VAL A 87 2.04 -17.85 0.74
C VAL A 87 0.82 -18.45 0.05
N ASP A 88 1.04 -19.08 -1.10
CA ASP A 88 0.01 -19.72 -1.90
C ASP A 88 -0.59 -20.95 -1.20
N ALA A 89 0.20 -21.66 -0.38
CA ALA A 89 -0.22 -22.82 0.40
C ALA A 89 -0.55 -22.47 1.87
N LEU A 90 -0.59 -21.18 2.20
CA LEU A 90 -0.76 -20.70 3.57
C LEU A 90 -2.17 -21.00 4.11
N SER A 91 -2.24 -21.63 5.28
CA SER A 91 -3.46 -22.06 5.95
C SER A 91 -3.38 -21.78 7.47
N ASN A 92 -4.51 -21.94 8.17
CA ASN A 92 -4.52 -21.79 9.64
C ASN A 92 -3.54 -22.75 10.33
N GLU A 93 -3.30 -23.92 9.75
CA GLU A 93 -2.36 -24.92 10.27
C GLU A 93 -0.90 -24.52 10.04
N THR A 94 -0.59 -23.85 8.94
CA THR A 94 0.79 -23.51 8.55
C THR A 94 1.23 -22.12 8.99
N ARG A 95 0.29 -21.24 9.39
CA ARG A 95 0.59 -19.84 9.76
C ARG A 95 1.60 -19.68 10.88
N THR A 96 1.58 -20.55 11.89
CA THR A 96 2.49 -20.51 13.04
C THR A 96 3.94 -20.86 12.68
N THR A 97 4.18 -21.33 11.46
CA THR A 97 5.52 -21.54 10.90
C THR A 97 5.88 -20.49 9.86
N PHE A 98 4.90 -20.04 9.08
CA PHE A 98 5.07 -19.06 8.01
C PHE A 98 5.43 -17.67 8.55
N PHE A 99 4.61 -17.09 9.43
CA PHE A 99 4.83 -15.71 9.91
C PHE A 99 6.12 -15.57 10.72
N PRO A 100 6.46 -16.49 11.65
CA PRO A 100 7.75 -16.44 12.32
C PRO A 100 8.96 -16.53 11.37
N ARG A 101 8.81 -17.19 10.21
CA ARG A 101 9.86 -17.25 9.19
C ARG A 101 10.01 -15.93 8.43
N TYR A 102 8.90 -15.35 7.93
CA TYR A 102 8.96 -14.23 6.98
C TYR A 102 8.84 -12.85 7.62
N CYS A 103 8.19 -12.70 8.77
CA CYS A 103 8.04 -11.40 9.43
C CYS A 103 9.38 -10.75 9.81
N PRO A 104 10.37 -11.47 10.37
CA PRO A 104 11.69 -10.88 10.61
C PRO A 104 12.39 -10.41 9.32
N GLN A 105 12.16 -11.12 8.20
CA GLN A 105 12.72 -10.78 6.89
C GLN A 105 12.04 -9.52 6.33
N LEU A 106 10.71 -9.43 6.39
CA LEU A 106 9.95 -8.23 6.02
C LEU A 106 10.37 -7.01 6.84
N ARG A 107 10.60 -7.18 8.15
CA ARG A 107 11.13 -6.13 9.02
C ARG A 107 12.52 -5.65 8.62
N THR A 108 13.32 -6.54 8.06
CA THR A 108 14.64 -6.18 7.53
C THR A 108 14.49 -5.46 6.19
N ALA A 109 13.63 -5.99 5.31
CA ALA A 109 13.44 -5.53 3.95
C ALA A 109 12.88 -4.10 3.87
N TYR A 110 11.99 -3.66 4.76
CA TYR A 110 11.47 -2.29 4.68
C TYR A 110 12.57 -1.22 4.86
N ASN A 111 13.70 -1.54 5.51
CA ASN A 111 14.82 -0.60 5.65
C ASN A 111 15.56 -0.35 4.32
N CYS A 112 15.30 -1.15 3.29
CA CYS A 112 15.93 -1.00 1.98
C CYS A 112 15.46 0.24 1.22
N ILE A 113 14.32 0.82 1.58
CA ILE A 113 13.65 1.86 0.80
C ILE A 113 14.18 3.28 1.09
N ASP A 114 14.90 3.48 2.20
CA ASP A 114 15.25 4.83 2.68
C ASP A 114 16.01 5.65 1.64
N LYS A 115 16.97 5.02 0.94
CA LYS A 115 17.73 5.70 -0.11
C LYS A 115 16.81 6.09 -1.28
N LEU A 116 15.97 5.16 -1.73
CA LEU A 116 15.01 5.39 -2.80
C LEU A 116 14.06 6.53 -2.47
N VAL A 117 13.49 6.54 -1.26
CA VAL A 117 12.61 7.62 -0.80
C VAL A 117 13.33 8.96 -0.82
N ASN A 118 14.58 9.03 -0.34
CA ASN A 118 15.33 10.28 -0.34
C ASN A 118 15.68 10.76 -1.76
N ASP A 119 15.95 9.86 -2.70
CA ASP A 119 16.30 10.21 -4.07
C ASP A 119 15.09 10.65 -4.92
N PHE A 120 13.86 10.50 -4.41
CA PHE A 120 12.69 11.20 -4.94
C PHE A 120 12.71 12.71 -4.67
N ARG A 121 13.47 13.19 -3.68
CA ARG A 121 13.47 14.60 -3.28
C ARG A 121 13.72 15.58 -4.45
N PRO A 122 14.74 15.41 -5.29
CA PRO A 122 14.95 16.33 -6.42
C PRO A 122 13.89 16.20 -7.53
N CYS A 123 13.09 15.14 -7.53
CA CYS A 123 12.07 14.89 -8.53
C CYS A 123 10.69 15.42 -8.15
N LEU A 124 10.47 15.78 -6.89
CA LEU A 124 9.16 16.15 -6.36
C LEU A 124 9.16 17.54 -5.77
N GLU A 125 8.00 18.17 -5.78
CA GLU A 125 7.76 19.38 -5.00
C GLU A 125 7.77 19.07 -3.49
N GLU A 126 7.87 20.11 -2.66
CA GLU A 126 8.09 19.91 -1.23
C GLU A 126 6.93 19.19 -0.53
N ASP A 127 5.70 19.52 -0.91
CA ASP A 127 4.50 18.93 -0.34
C ASP A 127 4.33 17.47 -0.80
N ASP A 128 4.58 17.18 -2.09
CA ASP A 128 4.57 15.81 -2.64
C ASP A 128 5.60 14.91 -1.97
N PHE A 129 6.84 15.38 -1.84
CA PHE A 129 7.88 14.61 -1.15
C PHE A 129 7.52 14.31 0.31
N THR A 130 6.86 15.26 0.97
CA THR A 130 6.42 15.12 2.36
C THR A 130 5.35 14.03 2.49
N ILE A 131 4.46 13.90 1.50
CA ILE A 131 3.47 12.82 1.42
C ILE A 131 4.16 11.46 1.18
N VAL A 132 5.06 11.36 0.19
CA VAL A 132 5.80 10.12 -0.12
C VAL A 132 6.56 9.62 1.11
N LYS A 133 7.27 10.52 1.80
CA LYS A 133 8.01 10.17 3.02
C LYS A 133 7.09 9.69 4.15
N ALA A 134 5.92 10.31 4.32
CA ALA A 134 4.97 9.89 5.33
C ALA A 134 4.42 8.49 5.03
N LEU A 135 4.08 8.20 3.76
CA LEU A 135 3.59 6.88 3.36
C LEU A 135 4.65 5.79 3.50
N ALA A 136 5.91 6.09 3.14
CA ALA A 136 7.04 5.19 3.39
C ALA A 136 7.18 4.86 4.88
N GLY A 137 6.96 5.85 5.75
CA GLY A 137 7.01 5.70 7.19
C GLY A 137 5.94 4.78 7.80
N ILE A 138 4.87 4.45 7.07
CA ILE A 138 3.82 3.52 7.53
C ILE A 138 4.23 2.06 7.35
N LEU A 139 5.20 1.77 6.49
CA LEU A 139 5.56 0.39 6.15
C LEU A 139 5.92 -0.48 7.35
N PRO A 140 6.66 0.00 8.38
CA PRO A 140 6.87 -0.75 9.60
C PRO A 140 5.55 -1.13 10.31
N ASP A 141 4.63 -0.17 10.46
CA ASP A 141 3.32 -0.39 11.12
C ASP A 141 2.47 -1.38 10.32
N ALA A 142 2.49 -1.30 8.99
CA ALA A 142 1.80 -2.22 8.11
C ALA A 142 2.36 -3.65 8.24
N VAL A 143 3.69 -3.80 8.29
CA VAL A 143 4.34 -5.09 8.52
C VAL A 143 3.97 -5.64 9.89
N GLU A 144 4.00 -4.84 10.96
CA GLU A 144 3.60 -5.30 12.29
C GLU A 144 2.14 -5.73 12.33
N LEU A 145 1.24 -4.96 11.71
CA LEU A 145 -0.18 -5.33 11.65
C LEU A 145 -0.40 -6.64 10.91
N MET A 146 0.28 -6.84 9.78
CA MET A 146 0.22 -8.10 9.02
C MET A 146 0.85 -9.27 9.76
N CYS A 147 1.84 -9.03 10.61
CA CYS A 147 2.57 -10.05 11.36
C CYS A 147 1.96 -10.39 12.72
N LYS A 148 1.08 -9.52 13.23
CA LYS A 148 0.45 -9.69 14.54
C LYS A 148 -0.33 -11.01 14.61
N ASN A 149 -0.11 -11.75 15.71
CA ASN A 149 -0.79 -13.02 16.01
C ASN A 149 -0.73 -14.04 14.86
N ASP A 150 0.45 -14.25 14.29
CA ASP A 150 0.67 -15.12 13.13
C ASP A 150 -0.24 -14.78 11.94
N GLY A 151 -0.35 -13.47 11.67
CA GLY A 151 -1.15 -12.93 10.57
C GLY A 151 -2.65 -13.14 10.71
N GLU A 152 -3.16 -13.13 11.95
CA GLU A 152 -4.58 -13.31 12.26
C GLU A 152 -5.51 -12.48 11.36
N ILE A 153 -5.12 -11.24 11.06
CA ILE A 153 -5.89 -10.34 10.19
C ILE A 153 -6.08 -10.88 8.76
N LEU A 154 -5.12 -11.66 8.25
CA LEU A 154 -5.15 -12.31 6.93
C LEU A 154 -5.96 -13.62 6.93
N PHE A 155 -6.15 -14.24 8.09
CA PHE A 155 -6.98 -15.44 8.25
C PHE A 155 -8.43 -15.16 8.60
N LYS A 156 -8.76 -13.91 8.98
CA LYS A 156 -10.17 -13.48 9.03
C LYS A 156 -10.89 -13.68 7.68
N PHE A 157 -10.17 -13.81 6.56
CA PHE A 157 -10.76 -14.12 5.24
C PHE A 157 -11.17 -15.60 5.05
N ASP A 158 -10.67 -16.53 5.88
CA ASP A 158 -10.84 -17.99 5.71
C ASP A 158 -11.99 -18.59 6.50
N GLU A 159 -12.60 -17.85 7.43
CA GLU A 159 -13.76 -18.42 8.08
C GLU A 159 -14.87 -18.60 7.04
N PRO A 160 -15.49 -19.78 6.93
CA PRO A 160 -16.50 -20.07 5.89
C PRO A 160 -17.62 -19.02 5.83
N LYS A 161 -17.93 -18.39 6.98
CA LYS A 161 -18.93 -17.31 7.09
C LYS A 161 -18.53 -16.01 6.36
N TYR A 162 -17.23 -15.76 6.20
CA TYR A 162 -16.67 -14.59 5.51
C TYR A 162 -16.42 -14.88 4.03
N THR A 163 -15.83 -16.04 3.71
CA THR A 163 -15.47 -16.42 2.34
C THR A 163 -16.67 -16.46 1.40
N GLU A 164 -17.78 -17.11 1.79
CA GLU A 164 -19.01 -17.13 0.99
C GLU A 164 -19.65 -15.74 0.82
N CYS A 165 -19.41 -14.84 1.76
CA CYS A 165 -19.92 -13.47 1.68
C CYS A 165 -19.08 -12.64 0.72
N PHE A 166 -17.75 -12.67 0.85
CA PHE A 166 -16.86 -11.90 -0.02
C PHE A 166 -16.93 -12.35 -1.47
N GLU A 167 -17.14 -13.64 -1.76
CA GLU A 167 -17.39 -14.10 -3.13
C GLU A 167 -18.70 -13.57 -3.72
N LYS A 168 -19.70 -13.29 -2.88
CA LYS A 168 -20.97 -12.69 -3.34
C LYS A 168 -20.93 -11.17 -3.42
N VAL A 169 -19.99 -10.54 -2.70
CA VAL A 169 -19.83 -9.08 -2.61
C VAL A 169 -18.67 -8.59 -3.48
N SER A 170 -17.83 -9.46 -4.06
CA SER A 170 -16.65 -9.07 -4.86
C SER A 170 -17.01 -8.13 -6.00
N ASP A 171 -18.05 -8.46 -6.76
CA ASP A 171 -18.53 -7.64 -7.89
C ASP A 171 -19.10 -6.30 -7.40
N SER A 172 -19.43 -6.19 -6.11
CA SER A 172 -19.88 -4.95 -5.49
C SER A 172 -18.74 -4.07 -4.97
N PHE A 173 -17.49 -4.57 -4.89
CA PHE A 173 -16.35 -3.72 -4.55
C PHE A 173 -16.00 -2.76 -5.70
N ASP A 174 -16.24 -3.18 -6.95
CA ASP A 174 -16.07 -2.32 -8.12
C ASP A 174 -16.97 -1.08 -8.06
N GLU A 175 -18.14 -1.17 -7.40
CA GLU A 175 -18.99 -0.01 -7.14
C GLU A 175 -18.27 1.03 -6.26
N CYS A 176 -17.42 0.61 -5.33
CA CYS A 176 -16.65 1.54 -4.51
C CYS A 176 -15.59 2.27 -5.35
N LEU A 177 -14.99 1.60 -6.34
CA LEU A 177 -14.00 2.23 -7.22
C LEU A 177 -14.56 3.40 -8.02
N THR A 178 -15.89 3.49 -8.20
CA THR A 178 -16.53 4.64 -8.85
C THR A 178 -16.26 5.98 -8.16
N PHE A 179 -15.98 5.96 -6.84
CA PHE A 179 -15.55 7.16 -6.09
C PHE A 179 -14.15 7.64 -6.47
N LEU A 180 -13.36 6.80 -7.15
CA LEU A 180 -12.02 7.10 -7.62
C LEU A 180 -11.99 7.47 -9.12
N ASN A 181 -13.14 7.51 -9.80
CA ASN A 181 -13.22 7.89 -11.19
C ASN A 181 -12.83 9.37 -11.39
N GLY A 182 -11.88 9.64 -12.29
CA GLY A 182 -11.43 11.01 -12.59
C GLY A 182 -10.56 11.61 -11.49
N THR A 183 -9.88 10.75 -10.71
CA THR A 183 -8.87 11.16 -9.71
C THR A 183 -7.49 11.38 -10.32
N ASP A 184 -7.31 11.06 -11.60
CA ASP A 184 -6.00 10.98 -12.26
C ASP A 184 -5.20 12.28 -12.22
N ASP A 185 -5.88 13.44 -12.26
CA ASP A 185 -5.27 14.77 -12.28
C ASP A 185 -5.28 15.45 -10.90
N TRP A 186 -5.55 14.71 -9.83
CA TRP A 186 -5.64 15.33 -8.50
C TRP A 186 -4.26 15.67 -7.97
N ASP A 187 -4.06 16.96 -7.73
CA ASP A 187 -2.99 17.42 -6.86
C ASP A 187 -3.36 17.11 -5.39
N ILE A 188 -2.70 16.08 -4.86
CA ILE A 188 -2.90 15.58 -3.50
C ILE A 188 -2.55 16.65 -2.45
N SER A 189 -1.62 17.55 -2.77
CA SER A 189 -1.23 18.65 -1.87
C SER A 189 -2.30 19.74 -1.76
N SER A 190 -3.17 19.89 -2.77
CA SER A 190 -4.16 20.96 -2.86
C SER A 190 -5.63 20.48 -2.94
N MET A 191 -5.91 19.29 -2.41
CA MET A 191 -7.24 18.68 -2.46
C MET A 191 -8.36 19.58 -1.90
N THR A 192 -9.44 19.68 -2.67
CA THR A 192 -10.68 20.36 -2.30
C THR A 192 -11.53 19.51 -1.37
N ARG A 193 -12.52 20.15 -0.72
CA ARG A 193 -13.52 19.45 0.11
C ARG A 193 -14.21 18.32 -0.65
N ASP A 194 -14.57 18.54 -1.92
CA ASP A 194 -15.30 17.55 -2.71
C ASP A 194 -14.42 16.35 -3.05
N GLN A 195 -13.14 16.57 -3.34
CA GLN A 195 -12.17 15.48 -3.56
C GLN A 195 -11.93 14.67 -2.28
N CYS A 196 -11.81 15.34 -1.13
CA CYS A 196 -11.72 14.66 0.16
C CYS A 196 -12.99 13.89 0.51
N SER A 197 -14.17 14.45 0.21
CA SER A 197 -15.46 13.77 0.39
C SER A 197 -15.57 12.50 -0.45
N GLN A 198 -15.03 12.52 -1.68
CA GLN A 198 -14.97 11.32 -2.52
C GLN A 198 -14.08 10.23 -1.90
N LEU A 199 -12.90 10.57 -1.37
CA LEU A 199 -12.05 9.60 -0.66
C LEU A 199 -12.71 9.04 0.61
N SER A 200 -13.43 9.89 1.36
CA SER A 200 -14.21 9.44 2.51
C SER A 200 -15.38 8.55 2.10
N GLY A 201 -16.04 8.86 0.97
CA GLY A 201 -17.08 8.04 0.37
C GLY A 201 -16.56 6.67 -0.06
N PHE A 202 -15.37 6.61 -0.66
CA PHE A 202 -14.70 5.36 -0.99
C PHE A 202 -14.44 4.51 0.26
N ARG A 203 -13.83 5.10 1.30
CA ARG A 203 -13.63 4.42 2.59
C ARG A 203 -14.94 3.88 3.14
N GLN A 204 -15.97 4.71 3.20
CA GLN A 204 -17.27 4.31 3.75
C GLN A 204 -17.88 3.17 2.95
N CYS A 205 -17.80 3.22 1.62
CA CYS A 205 -18.25 2.12 0.77
C CYS A 205 -17.51 0.82 1.11
N LEU A 206 -16.18 0.84 1.23
CA LEU A 206 -15.40 -0.33 1.65
C LEU A 206 -15.86 -0.84 3.02
N GLN A 207 -16.01 0.06 4.00
CA GLN A 207 -16.46 -0.29 5.34
C GLN A 207 -17.86 -0.93 5.32
N ASP A 208 -18.78 -0.42 4.51
CA ASP A 208 -20.12 -0.97 4.37
C ASP A 208 -20.10 -2.36 3.74
N LYS A 209 -19.28 -2.60 2.70
CA LYS A 209 -19.10 -3.94 2.13
C LYS A 209 -18.49 -4.91 3.14
N MET A 210 -17.52 -4.46 3.93
CA MET A 210 -16.91 -5.26 5.00
C MET A 210 -17.90 -5.56 6.15
N ASN A 211 -18.79 -4.61 6.48
CA ASN A 211 -19.85 -4.77 7.47
C ASN A 211 -20.90 -5.80 7.05
N ILE A 212 -21.28 -5.83 5.77
CA ILE A 212 -22.19 -6.86 5.22
C ILE A 212 -21.64 -8.25 5.53
N CYS A 213 -20.32 -8.41 5.39
CA CYS A 213 -19.65 -9.66 5.71
C CYS A 213 -19.32 -9.83 7.19
N LYS A 214 -19.70 -8.91 8.09
CA LYS A 214 -19.36 -8.94 9.54
C LYS A 214 -17.86 -8.98 9.82
N ALA A 215 -17.08 -8.34 8.95
CA ALA A 215 -15.63 -8.25 9.05
C ALA A 215 -15.15 -6.78 9.16
N PRO A 216 -15.72 -5.97 10.09
CA PRO A 216 -15.43 -4.53 10.16
C PRO A 216 -13.95 -4.24 10.41
N ASP A 217 -13.26 -5.08 11.18
CA ASP A 217 -11.85 -4.90 11.53
C ASP A 217 -10.90 -4.91 10.31
N LEU A 218 -11.36 -5.39 9.16
CA LEU A 218 -10.55 -5.44 7.95
C LEU A 218 -10.27 -4.05 7.37
N ILE A 219 -11.12 -3.06 7.67
CA ILE A 219 -10.89 -1.68 7.24
C ILE A 219 -9.65 -1.08 7.93
N ASN A 220 -9.20 -1.64 9.06
CA ASN A 220 -8.09 -1.09 9.85
C ASN A 220 -6.77 -1.02 9.07
N VAL A 221 -6.51 -1.96 8.15
CA VAL A 221 -5.30 -1.92 7.30
C VAL A 221 -5.37 -0.74 6.34
N TYR A 222 -6.52 -0.55 5.68
CA TYR A 222 -6.75 0.58 4.78
C TYR A 222 -6.72 1.91 5.55
N ASP A 223 -7.25 1.93 6.77
CA ASP A 223 -7.28 3.11 7.62
C ASP A 223 -5.88 3.62 7.98
N LEU A 224 -4.84 2.77 8.04
CA LEU A 224 -3.47 3.23 8.23
C LEU A 224 -3.04 4.20 7.12
N PHE A 225 -3.26 3.80 5.86
CA PHE A 225 -2.91 4.60 4.69
C PHE A 225 -3.86 5.79 4.52
N HIS A 226 -5.17 5.55 4.63
CA HIS A 226 -6.18 6.60 4.50
C HIS A 226 -6.01 7.73 5.52
N ASN A 227 -5.82 7.38 6.80
CA ASN A 227 -5.66 8.38 7.85
C ASN A 227 -4.35 9.15 7.69
N THR A 228 -3.28 8.51 7.23
CA THR A 228 -2.02 9.20 6.98
C THR A 228 -2.15 10.15 5.81
N LEU A 229 -2.73 9.70 4.69
CA LEU A 229 -3.02 10.57 3.54
C LEU A 229 -3.83 11.79 3.99
N PHE A 230 -4.93 11.58 4.73
CA PHE A 230 -5.78 12.67 5.19
C PHE A 230 -5.05 13.66 6.13
N ARG A 231 -4.13 13.19 6.98
CA ARG A 231 -3.33 14.05 7.86
C ARG A 231 -2.34 14.92 7.08
N MET A 232 -1.81 14.40 5.98
CA MET A 232 -0.80 15.06 5.16
C MET A 232 -1.41 16.01 4.11
N THR A 233 -2.72 15.92 3.85
CA THR A 233 -3.41 16.75 2.86
C THR A 233 -4.38 17.75 3.49
N PRO A 234 -4.97 18.68 2.71
CA PRO A 234 -6.02 19.56 3.20
C PRO A 234 -7.26 18.83 3.73
N CYS A 235 -7.41 17.53 3.44
CA CYS A 235 -8.54 16.72 3.89
C CYS A 235 -8.69 16.65 5.41
N ARG A 236 -7.61 16.83 6.18
CA ARG A 236 -7.66 16.98 7.65
C ARG A 236 -8.59 18.08 8.14
N ASN A 237 -8.91 19.07 7.31
CA ASN A 237 -9.78 20.18 7.67
C ASN A 237 -11.27 19.87 7.42
N TYR A 238 -11.59 18.74 6.80
CA TYR A 238 -12.94 18.42 6.34
C TYR A 238 -13.55 17.19 7.02
N VAL A 239 -12.77 16.40 7.78
CA VAL A 239 -13.25 15.22 8.51
C VAL A 239 -12.59 15.06 9.88
N ASP A 240 -13.31 14.42 10.80
CA ASP A 240 -12.74 13.94 12.05
C ASP A 240 -11.96 12.64 11.79
N ILE A 241 -10.63 12.74 11.73
CA ILE A 241 -9.75 11.58 11.56
C ILE A 241 -9.67 10.83 12.90
N GLU A 242 -10.06 9.55 12.93
CA GLU A 242 -9.78 8.71 14.10
C GLU A 242 -8.27 8.70 14.35
N LYS A 243 -7.86 9.00 15.59
CA LYS A 243 -6.45 8.88 15.95
C LYS A 243 -6.06 7.41 15.79
N VAL A 244 -5.25 7.10 14.77
CA VAL A 244 -4.48 5.85 14.67
C VAL A 244 -4.02 5.52 16.09
N LYS A 245 -4.56 4.44 16.66
CA LYS A 245 -4.04 3.90 17.91
C LYS A 245 -2.62 3.46 17.57
N GLU A 246 -1.63 4.19 18.07
CA GLU A 246 -0.26 3.69 18.12
C GLU A 246 -0.34 2.27 18.70
N ILE A 247 0.18 1.29 17.96
CA ILE A 247 0.35 -0.06 18.49
C ILE A 247 1.41 0.09 19.58
N ASP A 248 0.97 0.22 20.82
CA ASP A 248 1.84 0.35 21.97
C ASP A 248 2.62 -0.98 22.10
N ASN A 249 3.90 -0.95 21.76
CA ASN A 249 4.81 -2.12 21.73
C ASN A 249 5.04 -2.78 23.11
N ASN A 250 4.33 -2.32 24.15
CA ASN A 250 4.45 -2.82 25.51
C ASN A 250 3.56 -4.03 25.85
N GLU A 251 2.63 -4.45 24.99
CA GLU A 251 1.82 -5.67 25.25
C GLU A 251 2.51 -6.98 24.81
N LEU A 252 3.71 -6.92 24.21
CA LEU A 252 4.48 -8.11 23.77
C LEU A 252 5.32 -8.77 24.89
N ASN A 253 5.22 -8.29 26.13
CA ASN A 253 5.98 -8.82 27.28
C ASN A 253 5.13 -9.45 28.39
N GLU A 254 3.84 -9.70 28.18
CA GLU A 254 3.02 -10.50 29.10
C GLU A 254 2.28 -11.61 28.35
N VAL A 255 2.94 -12.75 28.15
CA VAL A 255 2.61 -14.11 28.65
C VAL A 255 3.62 -15.11 28.09
#